data_AF-A0A955B6V5-F1
#
_entry.id   AF-A0A955B6V5-F1
#
_cell.length_a   1.000
_cell.length_b   1.000
_cell.length_c   1.000
_cell.angle_alpha   90.00
_cell.angle_beta   90.00
_cell.angle_gamma   90.00
#
_symmetry.space_group_name_H-M   'P 1'
#
loop_
_entity.id
_entity.type
_entity.pdbx_description
1 polymer ?
#
loop_
_entity_poly.entity_id
_entity_poly.type
_entity_poly.pdbx_seq_one_letter_code
_entity_poly.pdbx_strand_id
1 'polypeptide(L)'
;MSRRFAMVVRCAGCLLVAAAGGFTVCVALTRPTPIASRRISDKVFRTSPHDITSIEIRPYGDPLDSAYPQLLTAPLIIRDSSKMATIQNAISSATTFSPNHPDLLWACVLIVRIGSDKHICEVRGTSNAGVLIEVVSSADVSSWRTGYGTYQASKLGPVLKSIAAE
;
A
#
# COMPACT_ATOMS: atom_id res chain seq x y z
N MET A 1 51.90 -61.64 7.22
CA MET A 1 51.90 -61.25 5.79
C MET A 1 50.44 -61.18 5.36
N SER A 2 49.82 -60.10 4.94
CA SER A 2 50.25 -58.73 4.60
C SER A 2 49.11 -57.80 4.97
N ARG A 3 49.41 -56.72 5.71
CA ARG A 3 48.52 -55.58 5.93
C ARG A 3 48.79 -54.56 4.84
N ARG A 4 47.73 -53.96 4.27
CA ARG A 4 47.56 -52.57 3.78
C ARG A 4 46.63 -52.58 2.57
N PHE A 5 45.46 -51.98 2.70
CA PHE A 5 45.17 -50.67 2.09
C PHE A 5 43.88 -50.12 2.71
N ALA A 6 44.01 -48.95 3.31
CA ALA A 6 42.90 -48.12 3.74
C ALA A 6 42.38 -47.31 2.55
N MET A 7 41.16 -46.79 2.65
CA MET A 7 40.81 -45.35 2.59
C MET A 7 39.45 -45.13 1.93
N VAL A 8 38.74 -44.11 2.45
CA VAL A 8 37.50 -43.49 1.93
C VAL A 8 36.27 -44.40 2.14
N VAL A 9 35.27 -44.08 2.96
CA VAL A 9 34.34 -42.97 2.84
C VAL A 9 33.80 -42.63 4.24
N ARG A 10 34.19 -41.47 4.78
CA ARG A 10 33.44 -40.75 5.82
C ARG A 10 33.32 -39.30 5.34
N CYS A 11 32.16 -38.71 5.58
CA CYS A 11 31.71 -37.35 5.20
C CYS A 11 30.84 -37.27 3.95
N ALA A 12 29.64 -37.84 4.02
CA ALA A 12 28.52 -37.45 3.16
C ALA A 12 27.23 -37.40 4.01
N GLY A 13 27.18 -36.48 4.97
CA GLY A 13 26.04 -36.44 5.91
C GLY A 13 25.80 -35.12 6.64
N CYS A 14 26.37 -33.99 6.19
CA CYS A 14 26.15 -32.68 6.83
C CYS A 14 26.05 -31.52 5.82
N LEU A 15 25.44 -31.72 4.65
CA LEU A 15 25.38 -30.67 3.63
C LEU A 15 24.01 -30.56 2.94
N LEU A 16 22.92 -30.74 3.69
CA LEU A 16 21.55 -30.52 3.18
C LEU A 16 20.59 -29.91 4.23
N VAL A 17 21.07 -28.96 5.05
CA VAL A 17 20.17 -28.17 5.93
C VAL A 17 20.31 -26.65 5.72
N ALA A 18 21.36 -26.18 5.03
CA ALA A 18 21.60 -24.73 4.90
C ALA A 18 20.83 -24.04 3.74
N ALA A 19 20.22 -24.77 2.81
CA ALA A 19 19.59 -24.16 1.64
C ALA A 19 18.13 -23.72 1.86
N ALA A 20 17.42 -24.26 2.86
CA ALA A 20 16.04 -23.88 3.15
C ALA A 20 15.92 -22.63 4.05
N GLY A 21 16.99 -22.27 4.77
CA GLY A 21 17.01 -21.11 5.66
C GLY A 21 17.30 -19.77 4.96
N GLY A 22 18.11 -19.77 3.89
CA GLY A 22 18.51 -18.54 3.20
C GLY A 22 17.40 -17.88 2.39
N PHE A 23 16.53 -18.67 1.74
CA PHE A 23 15.45 -18.13 0.90
C PHE A 23 14.29 -17.54 1.72
N THR A 24 13.98 -18.15 2.87
CA THR A 24 12.91 -17.68 3.76
C THR A 24 13.24 -16.34 4.42
N VAL A 25 14.53 -16.08 4.71
CA VAL A 25 14.99 -14.80 5.28
C VAL A 25 14.97 -13.67 4.24
N CYS A 26 15.31 -13.95 2.97
CA CYS A 26 15.29 -12.92 1.93
C CYS A 26 13.87 -12.47 1.55
N VAL A 27 12.86 -13.35 1.61
CA VAL A 27 11.44 -12.97 1.39
C VAL A 27 10.89 -12.14 2.55
N ALA A 28 11.40 -12.32 3.77
CA ALA A 28 11.03 -11.51 4.93
C ALA A 28 11.56 -10.06 4.86
N LEU A 29 12.57 -9.78 4.02
CA LEU A 29 13.19 -8.45 3.90
C LEU A 29 12.55 -7.56 2.82
N THR A 30 11.74 -8.12 1.92
CA THR A 30 11.10 -7.33 0.84
C THR A 30 9.66 -6.92 1.17
N ARG A 31 8.99 -7.62 2.09
CA ARG A 31 7.66 -7.24 2.57
C ARG A 31 7.76 -6.42 3.85
N PRO A 32 6.90 -5.40 4.04
CA PRO A 32 6.93 -4.64 5.27
C PRO A 32 6.45 -5.54 6.41
N THR A 33 7.08 -5.42 7.58
CA THR A 33 6.65 -6.18 8.74
C THR A 33 5.21 -5.79 9.12
N PRO A 34 4.40 -6.69 9.69
CA PRO A 34 3.04 -6.36 10.13
C PRO A 34 3.00 -5.15 11.07
N ILE A 35 4.05 -4.94 11.86
CA ILE A 35 4.22 -3.79 12.75
C ILE A 35 4.40 -2.49 11.94
N ALA A 36 5.24 -2.50 10.91
CA ALA A 36 5.43 -1.33 10.04
C ALA A 36 4.14 -0.99 9.28
N SER A 37 3.46 -1.99 8.74
CA SER A 37 2.14 -1.83 8.09
C SER A 37 1.10 -1.23 9.03
N ARG A 38 1.00 -1.73 10.25
CA ARG A 38 0.09 -1.18 11.25
C ARG A 38 0.44 0.26 11.61
N ARG A 39 1.72 0.57 11.82
CA ARG A 39 2.16 1.93 12.16
C ARG A 39 1.84 2.93 11.06
N ILE A 40 2.05 2.56 9.80
CA ILE A 40 1.80 3.45 8.65
C ILE A 40 0.29 3.60 8.43
N SER A 41 -0.48 2.52 8.49
CA SER A 41 -1.94 2.61 8.38
C SER A 41 -2.58 3.40 9.53
N ASP A 42 -2.12 3.22 10.78
CA ASP A 42 -2.58 4.03 11.90
C ASP A 42 -2.25 5.52 11.69
N LYS A 43 -1.05 5.85 11.17
CA LYS A 43 -0.73 7.23 10.76
C LYS A 43 -1.68 7.77 9.69
N VAL A 44 -2.03 7.00 8.67
CA VAL A 44 -2.95 7.49 7.63
C VAL A 44 -4.39 7.63 8.15
N PHE A 45 -4.91 6.59 8.81
CA PHE A 45 -6.35 6.50 9.13
C PHE A 45 -6.73 7.10 10.48
N ARG A 46 -5.80 7.25 11.42
CA ARG A 46 -6.09 7.73 12.79
C ARG A 46 -5.53 9.11 13.11
N THR A 47 -4.82 9.74 12.19
CA THR A 47 -4.30 11.10 12.40
C THR A 47 -5.43 12.11 12.51
N SER A 48 -5.28 13.07 13.41
CA SER A 48 -6.23 14.17 13.57
C SER A 48 -6.23 15.01 12.29
N PRO A 49 -7.40 15.46 11.80
CA PRO A 49 -7.46 16.39 10.67
C PRO A 49 -6.60 17.65 10.84
N HIS A 50 -6.37 18.08 12.09
CA HIS A 50 -5.56 19.26 12.41
C HIS A 50 -4.05 19.06 12.17
N ASP A 51 -3.58 17.82 12.15
CA ASP A 51 -2.16 17.50 11.91
C ASP A 51 -1.86 17.34 10.40
N ILE A 52 -2.90 17.33 9.56
CA ILE A 52 -2.80 17.21 8.12
C ILE A 52 -2.51 18.59 7.52
N THR A 53 -1.39 18.70 6.81
CA THR A 53 -0.96 19.96 6.19
C THR A 53 -1.56 20.15 4.79
N SER A 54 -1.78 19.06 4.07
CA SER A 54 -2.50 19.06 2.79
C SER A 54 -2.90 17.64 2.38
N ILE A 55 -3.93 17.57 1.56
CA ILE A 55 -4.32 16.35 0.84
C ILE A 55 -4.24 16.64 -0.65
N GLU A 56 -3.51 15.82 -1.38
CA GLU A 56 -3.40 15.93 -2.83
C GLU A 56 -4.06 14.71 -3.49
N ILE A 57 -4.95 14.95 -4.44
CA ILE A 57 -5.60 13.90 -5.24
C ILE A 57 -5.04 14.01 -6.65
N ARG A 58 -4.38 12.97 -7.13
CA ARG A 58 -3.79 12.91 -8.47
C ARG A 58 -4.51 11.90 -9.35
N PRO A 59 -4.52 12.11 -10.67
CA PRO A 59 -4.89 11.07 -11.62
C PRO A 59 -4.06 9.80 -11.39
N TYR A 60 -4.69 8.63 -11.55
CA TYR A 60 -4.00 7.35 -11.46
C TYR A 60 -3.34 7.01 -12.82
N GLY A 61 -2.04 6.73 -12.79
CA GLY A 61 -1.27 6.36 -13.99
C GLY A 61 -1.12 7.48 -15.01
N ASP A 62 -0.61 7.14 -16.19
CA ASP A 62 -0.66 8.00 -17.36
C ASP A 62 -2.09 7.99 -17.94
N PRO A 63 -2.71 9.15 -18.24
CA PRO A 63 -4.03 9.21 -18.90
C PRO A 63 -4.13 8.39 -20.19
N LEU A 64 -3.01 8.14 -20.87
CA LEU A 64 -2.97 7.38 -22.13
C LEU A 64 -2.77 5.86 -21.94
N ASP A 65 -2.41 5.42 -20.73
CA ASP A 65 -2.05 4.01 -20.44
C ASP A 65 -2.81 3.44 -19.22
N SER A 66 -3.70 4.22 -18.62
CA SER A 66 -4.52 3.74 -17.51
C SER A 66 -5.66 2.87 -18.03
N ALA A 67 -5.68 1.59 -17.62
CA ALA A 67 -6.78 0.67 -17.87
C ALA A 67 -8.11 1.07 -17.19
N TYR A 68 -8.11 2.12 -16.37
CA TYR A 68 -9.24 2.53 -15.54
C TYR A 68 -9.56 4.01 -15.70
N PRO A 69 -10.86 4.39 -15.68
CA PRO A 69 -11.26 5.79 -15.64
C PRO A 69 -10.60 6.54 -14.49
N GLN A 70 -10.10 7.74 -14.76
CA GLN A 70 -9.51 8.60 -13.73
C GLN A 70 -10.59 9.38 -13.02
N LEU A 71 -10.48 9.53 -11.69
CA LEU A 71 -11.41 10.38 -10.94
C LEU A 71 -11.22 11.88 -11.29
N LEU A 72 -9.98 12.30 -11.52
CA LEU A 72 -9.62 13.65 -11.94
C LEU A 72 -8.70 13.58 -13.15
N THR A 73 -8.74 14.61 -14.00
CA THR A 73 -7.84 14.77 -15.15
C THR A 73 -6.56 15.53 -14.81
N ALA A 74 -6.55 16.28 -13.69
CA ALA A 74 -5.39 17.03 -13.20
C ALA A 74 -5.22 16.86 -11.68
N PRO A 75 -4.00 17.04 -11.13
CA PRO A 75 -3.78 17.06 -9.69
C PRO A 75 -4.57 18.16 -8.97
N LEU A 76 -5.22 17.82 -7.87
CA LEU A 76 -5.92 18.74 -6.99
C LEU A 76 -5.26 18.75 -5.61
N ILE A 77 -4.79 19.91 -5.17
CA ILE A 77 -4.20 20.10 -3.83
C ILE A 77 -5.21 20.80 -2.93
N ILE A 78 -5.62 20.11 -1.88
CA ILE A 78 -6.59 20.57 -0.88
C ILE A 78 -5.82 21.04 0.35
N ARG A 79 -6.03 22.31 0.70
CA ARG A 79 -5.55 22.94 1.95
C ARG A 79 -6.69 23.48 2.81
N ASP A 80 -7.93 23.36 2.34
CA ASP A 80 -9.12 23.72 3.09
C ASP A 80 -9.33 22.73 4.25
N SER A 81 -9.36 23.24 5.48
CA SER A 81 -9.43 22.42 6.69
C SER A 81 -10.73 21.63 6.81
N SER A 82 -11.85 22.17 6.32
CA SER A 82 -13.15 21.49 6.32
C SER A 82 -13.17 20.31 5.34
N LYS A 83 -12.65 20.50 4.13
CA LYS A 83 -12.50 19.43 3.13
C LYS A 83 -11.52 18.36 3.61
N MET A 84 -10.39 18.76 4.19
CA MET A 84 -9.43 17.80 4.76
C MET A 84 -10.04 16.99 5.89
N ALA A 85 -10.79 17.62 6.80
CA ALA A 85 -11.51 16.91 7.87
C ALA A 85 -12.58 15.96 7.32
N THR A 86 -13.29 16.35 6.27
CA THR A 86 -14.30 15.50 5.63
C THR A 86 -13.66 14.25 5.01
N ILE A 87 -12.55 14.40 4.29
CA ILE A 87 -11.79 13.27 3.74
C ILE A 87 -11.25 12.39 4.88
N GLN A 88 -10.63 12.99 5.90
CA GLN A 88 -10.03 12.26 7.03
C GLN A 88 -11.09 11.44 7.79
N ASN A 89 -12.26 12.02 8.03
CA ASN A 89 -13.39 11.33 8.68
C ASN A 89 -13.94 10.19 7.81
N ALA A 90 -13.89 10.31 6.49
CA ALA A 90 -14.30 9.23 5.60
C ALA A 90 -13.31 8.05 5.66
N ILE A 91 -12.00 8.34 5.68
CA ILE A 91 -10.96 7.30 5.71
C ILE A 91 -10.71 6.71 7.09
N SER A 92 -11.03 7.40 8.19
CA SER A 92 -10.86 6.87 9.54
C SER A 92 -11.78 5.69 9.86
N SER A 93 -12.85 5.54 9.10
CA SER A 93 -13.74 4.38 9.15
C SER A 93 -13.25 3.17 8.34
N ALA A 94 -12.07 3.27 7.72
CA ALA A 94 -11.56 2.21 6.87
C ALA A 94 -11.23 0.95 7.65
N THR A 95 -11.62 -0.20 7.13
CA THR A 95 -11.34 -1.52 7.72
C THR A 95 -10.48 -2.34 6.78
N THR A 96 -9.58 -3.17 7.33
CA THR A 96 -8.78 -4.10 6.52
C THR A 96 -9.69 -4.97 5.66
N PHE A 97 -9.35 -5.11 4.38
CA PHE A 97 -10.15 -5.85 3.42
C PHE A 97 -9.25 -6.66 2.47
N SER A 98 -9.69 -7.87 2.14
CA SER A 98 -9.03 -8.71 1.14
C SER A 98 -9.96 -8.81 -0.06
N PRO A 99 -9.73 -8.03 -1.12
CA PRO A 99 -10.64 -8.01 -2.25
C PRO A 99 -10.59 -9.33 -3.03
N ASN A 100 -11.75 -9.82 -3.46
CA ASN A 100 -11.87 -10.92 -4.40
C ASN A 100 -12.26 -10.35 -5.77
N HIS A 101 -11.28 -10.13 -6.64
CA HIS A 101 -11.45 -9.59 -8.00
C HIS A 101 -12.48 -8.44 -8.12
N PRO A 102 -12.19 -7.25 -7.56
CA PRO A 102 -13.13 -6.14 -7.59
C PRO A 102 -13.15 -5.50 -8.98
N ASP A 103 -14.34 -5.25 -9.52
CA ASP A 103 -14.49 -4.50 -10.77
C ASP A 103 -14.26 -3.01 -10.48
N LEU A 104 -13.21 -2.47 -11.08
CA LEU A 104 -12.76 -1.10 -10.88
C LEU A 104 -13.56 -0.13 -11.76
N LEU A 105 -14.17 0.86 -11.12
CA LEU A 105 -14.95 1.92 -11.77
C LEU A 105 -14.10 3.17 -12.04
N TRP A 106 -13.24 3.53 -11.09
CA TRP A 106 -12.32 4.65 -11.20
C TRP A 106 -11.13 4.49 -10.27
N ALA A 107 -10.04 5.18 -10.55
CA ALA A 107 -8.87 5.22 -9.69
C ALA A 107 -8.29 6.63 -9.55
N CYS A 108 -7.66 6.89 -8.39
CA CYS A 108 -6.82 8.06 -8.15
C CYS A 108 -5.70 7.73 -7.17
N VAL A 109 -4.71 8.62 -7.08
CA VAL A 109 -3.69 8.58 -6.02
C VAL A 109 -4.02 9.66 -5.00
N LEU A 110 -4.21 9.26 -3.75
CA LEU A 110 -4.41 10.15 -2.61
C LEU A 110 -3.10 10.29 -1.85
N ILE A 111 -2.60 11.50 -1.70
CA ILE A 111 -1.39 11.81 -0.96
C ILE A 111 -1.78 12.61 0.27
N VAL A 112 -1.55 12.06 1.45
CA VAL A 112 -1.80 12.72 2.74
C VAL A 112 -0.48 13.20 3.30
N ARG A 113 -0.36 14.51 3.54
CA ARG A 113 0.83 15.11 4.17
C ARG A 113 0.55 15.41 5.63
N ILE A 114 1.38 14.87 6.52
CA ILE A 114 1.26 14.99 7.98
C ILE A 114 2.59 15.55 8.49
N GLY A 115 2.63 16.83 8.84
CA GLY A 115 3.89 17.53 9.08
C GLY A 115 4.84 17.43 7.88
N SER A 116 6.02 16.83 8.08
CA SER A 116 7.00 16.53 7.02
C SER A 116 6.78 15.20 6.31
N ASP A 117 5.94 14.33 6.86
CA ASP A 117 5.71 12.98 6.32
C ASP A 117 4.74 13.04 5.14
N LYS A 118 5.01 12.21 4.12
CA LYS A 118 4.17 12.02 2.94
C LYS A 118 3.71 10.56 2.89
N HIS A 119 2.40 10.36 2.90
CA HIS A 119 1.79 9.04 2.75
C HIS A 119 1.02 8.97 1.44
N ILE A 120 1.33 7.97 0.62
CA ILE A 120 0.71 7.77 -0.69
C ILE A 120 -0.25 6.60 -0.56
N CYS A 121 -1.47 6.79 -1.06
CA CYS A 121 -2.50 5.78 -1.10
C CYS A 121 -3.05 5.69 -2.51
N GLU A 122 -3.21 4.47 -3.02
CA GLU A 122 -3.97 4.24 -4.23
C GLU A 122 -5.42 4.01 -3.84
N VAL A 123 -6.30 4.81 -4.42
CA VAL A 123 -7.72 4.78 -4.10
C VAL A 123 -8.47 4.33 -5.34
N ARG A 124 -9.28 3.30 -5.16
CA ARG A 124 -9.99 2.61 -6.24
C ARG A 124 -11.46 2.53 -5.89
N GLY A 125 -12.31 3.14 -6.71
CA GLY A 125 -13.75 2.92 -6.65
C GLY A 125 -14.11 1.61 -7.31
N THR A 126 -14.95 0.81 -6.66
CA THR A 126 -15.37 -0.51 -7.15
C THR A 126 -16.89 -0.59 -7.24
N SER A 127 -17.40 -1.50 -8.06
CA SER A 127 -18.85 -1.75 -8.17
C SER A 127 -19.41 -2.54 -6.98
N ASN A 128 -18.61 -3.41 -6.37
CA ASN A 128 -19.07 -4.43 -5.41
C ASN A 128 -18.47 -4.32 -4.01
N ALA A 129 -17.40 -3.53 -3.83
CA ALA A 129 -16.69 -3.40 -2.56
C ALA A 129 -16.55 -1.94 -2.10
N GLY A 130 -17.34 -1.01 -2.65
CA GLY A 130 -17.22 0.41 -2.31
C GLY A 130 -15.88 1.00 -2.76
N VAL A 131 -15.17 1.67 -1.86
CA VAL A 131 -13.83 2.22 -2.17
C VAL A 131 -12.75 1.42 -1.46
N LEU A 132 -11.76 1.00 -2.23
CA LEU A 132 -10.55 0.36 -1.73
C LEU A 132 -9.42 1.38 -1.64
N ILE A 133 -8.66 1.30 -0.56
CA ILE A 133 -7.47 2.11 -0.29
C ILE A 133 -6.31 1.15 -0.11
N GLU A 134 -5.30 1.26 -0.98
CA GLU A 134 -4.04 0.55 -0.84
C GLU A 134 -2.97 1.55 -0.39
N VAL A 135 -2.42 1.36 0.80
CA VAL A 135 -1.38 2.26 1.32
C VAL A 135 -0.03 1.82 0.76
N VAL A 136 0.66 2.72 0.07
CA VAL A 136 1.94 2.43 -0.60
C VAL A 136 3.10 3.20 0.04
N SER A 137 4.31 2.70 -0.18
CA SER A 137 5.54 3.27 0.38
C SER A 137 5.73 4.74 0.02
N SER A 138 6.22 5.49 1.01
CA SER A 138 6.49 6.93 0.96
C SER A 138 7.64 7.31 0.02
N ALA A 139 8.40 6.34 -0.50
CA ALA A 139 9.66 6.58 -1.20
C ALA A 139 9.50 7.10 -2.63
N ASP A 140 8.60 6.53 -3.45
CA ASP A 140 8.18 7.09 -4.73
C ASP A 140 7.19 6.14 -5.42
N VAL A 141 6.26 6.71 -6.20
CA VAL A 141 5.25 5.95 -6.97
C VAL A 141 5.88 5.02 -8.03
N SER A 142 7.14 5.31 -8.40
CA SER A 142 7.92 4.60 -9.42
C SER A 142 8.75 3.41 -8.89
N SER A 143 8.88 3.25 -7.56
CA SER A 143 9.59 2.12 -6.98
C SER A 143 8.65 0.92 -6.80
N TRP A 144 9.20 -0.30 -6.89
CA TRP A 144 8.49 -1.56 -6.67
C TRP A 144 7.56 -1.43 -5.45
N ARG A 145 6.25 -1.46 -5.69
CA ARG A 145 5.24 -1.05 -4.71
C ARG A 145 5.20 -2.04 -3.55
N THR A 146 5.82 -1.67 -2.44
CA THR A 146 5.58 -2.35 -1.16
C THR A 146 4.26 -1.84 -0.59
N GLY A 147 3.18 -2.59 -0.82
CA GLY A 147 1.87 -2.31 -0.22
C GLY A 147 1.87 -2.65 1.28
N TYR A 148 1.33 -1.75 2.11
CA TYR A 148 1.20 -1.94 3.57
C TYR A 148 -0.14 -2.55 3.99
N GLY A 149 -1.08 -2.68 3.05
CA GLY A 149 -2.38 -3.29 3.28
C GLY A 149 -3.43 -2.73 2.34
N THR A 150 -4.54 -3.46 2.20
CA THR A 150 -5.75 -3.00 1.51
C THR A 150 -6.86 -2.77 2.53
N TYR A 151 -7.55 -1.65 2.39
CA TYR A 151 -8.59 -1.20 3.29
C TYR A 151 -9.84 -0.82 2.50
N GLN A 152 -11.01 -1.00 3.09
CA GLN A 152 -12.29 -0.61 2.51
C GLN A 152 -12.83 0.60 3.26
N ALA A 153 -13.18 1.66 2.52
CA ALA A 153 -13.72 2.90 3.06
C ALA A 153 -14.94 3.38 2.25
N SER A 154 -16.09 2.74 2.43
CA SER A 154 -17.29 2.98 1.59
C SER A 154 -17.77 4.44 1.59
N LYS A 155 -17.49 5.20 2.66
CA LYS A 155 -17.85 6.62 2.76
C LYS A 155 -16.97 7.55 1.92
N LEU A 156 -15.77 7.10 1.52
CA LEU A 156 -14.80 7.94 0.81
C LEU A 156 -15.25 8.27 -0.62
N GLY A 157 -15.91 7.34 -1.31
CA GLY A 157 -16.26 7.50 -2.72
C GLY A 157 -17.12 8.72 -3.01
N PRO A 158 -18.27 8.89 -2.34
CA PRO A 158 -19.10 10.09 -2.50
C PRO A 158 -18.36 11.40 -2.18
N VAL A 159 -17.52 11.40 -1.15
CA VAL A 159 -16.72 12.58 -0.76
C VAL A 159 -15.76 12.98 -1.87
N LEU A 160 -14.98 12.04 -2.39
CA LEU A 160 -14.02 12.32 -3.45
C LEU A 160 -14.70 12.76 -4.75
N LYS A 161 -15.83 12.14 -5.11
CA LYS A 161 -16.62 12.55 -6.28
C LYS A 161 -17.18 13.98 -6.13
N SER A 162 -17.66 14.34 -4.94
CA SER A 162 -18.15 15.70 -4.68
C SER A 162 -17.04 16.72 -4.83
N ILE A 163 -15.85 16.44 -4.30
CA ILE A 163 -14.70 17.35 -4.37
C ILE A 163 -14.16 17.46 -5.80
N ALA A 164 -14.19 16.37 -6.57
CA ALA A 164 -13.73 16.35 -7.96
C ALA A 164 -14.68 17.04 -8.95
N ALA A 165 -15.93 17.29 -8.55
CA ALA A 165 -16.95 17.93 -9.39
C ALA A 165 -16.98 19.47 -9.25
N GLU A 166 -16.23 20.03 -8.30
CA GLU A 166 -16.04 21.48 -8.12
C GLU A 166 -15.00 22.05 -9.08
#